data_AF-A0A1H3RWS5-F1
#
_entry.id   AF-A0A1H3RWS5-F1
#
_cell.length_a   1.000
_cell.length_b   1.000
_cell.length_c   1.000
_cell.angle_alpha   90.00
_cell.angle_beta   90.00
_cell.angle_gamma   90.00
#
_symmetry.space_group_name_H-M   'P 1'
#
loop_
_entity.id
_entity.type
_entity.pdbx_description
1 polymer ?
#
loop_
_entity_poly.entity_id
_entity_poly.type
_entity_poly.pdbx_seq_one_letter_code
_entity_poly.pdbx_strand_id
1 'polypeptide(L)'
;MRVLSLMMGLTTLAASLVFCASAMANEESQLVQQINEYRSQVQRCGNQGSQELPPLTGDTRLVLPATNVGDLQQALARAAYPMVNVQAISLSGPKNAEAAMKAVRESFCRVVLDPQFVDIGVSNSGQDWRIVLARPLLSSGLGDWQTEGKKLLELVNAARQQPRQCGTQAFTATTPLSWNDDLASAANGHSRNMANGNFFDHLDHDGRTPGDRAELAGYIAKNIGENIAAGLDTPRKVVDGWLASPGHCANLMNPQFRELGAAYAMDPKSDAGIYWTGVLGAQ
;
A
#
# COMPACT_ATOMS: atom_id res chain seq x y z
N MET A 1 -35.78 -78.68 -1.48
CA MET A 1 -34.49 -77.94 -1.64
C MET A 1 -34.57 -77.20 -2.96
N ARG A 2 -34.47 -75.88 -3.13
CA ARG A 2 -34.11 -74.70 -2.32
C ARG A 2 -34.90 -73.51 -2.88
N VAL A 3 -35.19 -72.53 -2.03
CA VAL A 3 -35.88 -71.26 -2.34
C VAL A 3 -34.91 -70.30 -3.04
N LEU A 4 -35.37 -69.63 -4.11
CA LEU A 4 -34.70 -68.50 -4.76
C LEU A 4 -35.17 -67.18 -4.12
N SER A 5 -34.25 -66.38 -3.59
CA SER A 5 -34.47 -64.99 -3.21
C SER A 5 -33.57 -64.10 -4.05
N LEU A 6 -34.18 -63.18 -4.81
CA LEU A 6 -33.51 -62.09 -5.52
C LEU A 6 -33.43 -60.89 -4.57
N MET A 7 -32.22 -60.39 -4.27
CA MET A 7 -32.03 -59.11 -3.59
C MET A 7 -31.71 -58.01 -4.61
N MET A 8 -32.53 -56.96 -4.62
CA MET A 8 -32.26 -55.67 -5.27
C MET A 8 -31.11 -54.95 -4.56
N GLY A 9 -30.06 -54.57 -5.30
CA GLY A 9 -29.02 -53.65 -4.85
C GLY A 9 -29.32 -52.23 -5.34
N LEU A 10 -29.65 -51.32 -4.44
CA LEU A 10 -29.77 -49.89 -4.68
C LEU A 10 -28.37 -49.26 -4.69
N THR A 11 -27.93 -48.69 -5.81
CA THR A 11 -26.73 -47.83 -5.87
C THR A 11 -27.14 -46.36 -5.73
N THR A 12 -26.87 -45.76 -4.58
CA THR A 12 -27.03 -44.31 -4.36
C THR A 12 -25.77 -43.58 -4.84
N LEU A 13 -25.93 -42.75 -5.87
CA LEU A 13 -24.91 -41.84 -6.38
C LEU A 13 -24.94 -40.55 -5.53
N ALA A 14 -23.93 -40.32 -4.69
CA ALA A 14 -23.80 -39.08 -3.93
C ALA A 14 -23.14 -38.00 -4.80
N ALA A 15 -23.92 -36.99 -5.20
CA ALA A 15 -23.42 -35.80 -5.87
C ALA A 15 -22.87 -34.80 -4.84
N SER A 16 -21.55 -34.65 -4.77
CA SER A 16 -20.87 -33.65 -3.95
C SER A 16 -20.95 -32.29 -4.64
N LEU A 17 -21.82 -31.40 -4.13
CA LEU A 17 -21.83 -29.98 -4.49
C LEU A 17 -20.61 -29.30 -3.85
N VAL A 18 -19.62 -28.97 -4.67
CA VAL A 18 -18.52 -28.08 -4.29
C VAL A 18 -19.05 -26.64 -4.35
N PHE A 19 -19.33 -26.05 -3.19
CA PHE A 19 -19.58 -24.62 -3.06
C PHE A 19 -18.24 -23.87 -3.14
N CYS A 20 -17.93 -23.27 -4.28
CA CYS A 20 -16.91 -22.22 -4.35
C CYS A 20 -17.52 -20.93 -3.79
N ALA A 21 -17.25 -20.64 -2.52
CA ALA A 21 -17.50 -19.31 -1.96
C ALA A 21 -16.42 -18.35 -2.47
N SER A 22 -16.72 -17.58 -3.52
CA SER A 22 -15.97 -16.36 -3.82
C SER A 22 -16.24 -15.38 -2.68
N ALA A 23 -15.26 -15.15 -1.81
CA ALA A 23 -15.31 -14.08 -0.82
C ALA A 23 -15.46 -12.75 -1.59
N MET A 24 -16.66 -12.19 -1.63
CA MET A 24 -16.85 -10.86 -2.20
C MET A 24 -16.09 -9.89 -1.30
N ALA A 25 -15.16 -9.14 -1.90
CA ALA A 25 -14.44 -8.09 -1.17
C ALA A 25 -15.47 -7.11 -0.61
N ASN A 26 -15.30 -6.73 0.66
CA ASN A 26 -16.22 -5.81 1.32
C ASN A 26 -16.18 -4.44 0.60
N GLU A 27 -17.33 -3.78 0.46
CA GLU A 27 -17.49 -2.52 -0.29
C GLU A 27 -16.51 -1.43 0.19
N GLU A 28 -16.24 -1.34 1.50
CA GLU A 28 -15.24 -0.44 2.06
C GLU A 28 -13.82 -0.75 1.59
N SER A 29 -13.46 -2.04 1.53
CA SER A 29 -12.13 -2.46 1.07
C SER A 29 -11.94 -2.18 -0.43
N GLN A 30 -13.02 -2.34 -1.21
CA GLN A 30 -13.01 -2.00 -2.62
C GLN A 30 -12.85 -0.49 -2.84
N LEU A 31 -13.50 0.34 -2.03
CA LEU A 31 -13.33 1.79 -2.10
C LEU A 31 -11.91 2.22 -1.74
N VAL A 32 -11.32 1.63 -0.68
CA VAL A 32 -9.90 1.89 -0.33
C VAL A 32 -8.97 1.52 -1.49
N GLN A 33 -9.19 0.36 -2.12
CA GLN A 33 -8.40 -0.05 -3.29
C GLN A 33 -8.53 0.95 -4.44
N GLN A 34 -9.74 1.37 -4.77
CA GLN A 34 -9.98 2.34 -5.85
C GLN A 34 -9.36 3.72 -5.56
N ILE A 35 -9.37 4.16 -4.30
CA ILE A 35 -8.67 5.40 -3.89
C ILE A 35 -7.15 5.23 -4.05
N ASN A 36 -6.60 4.10 -3.65
CA ASN A 36 -5.18 3.82 -3.78
C ASN A 36 -4.73 3.69 -5.24
N GLU A 37 -5.53 3.05 -6.10
CA GLU A 37 -5.31 3.02 -7.54
C GLU A 37 -5.34 4.43 -8.14
N TYR A 38 -6.32 5.25 -7.75
CA TYR A 38 -6.41 6.65 -8.18
C TYR A 38 -5.20 7.48 -7.77
N ARG A 39 -4.71 7.31 -6.53
CA ARG A 39 -3.53 7.97 -5.97
C ARG A 39 -2.20 7.52 -6.61
N SER A 40 -2.14 6.30 -7.13
CA SER A 40 -0.93 5.73 -7.73
C SER A 40 -0.59 6.27 -9.14
N GLN A 41 -1.29 7.29 -9.60
CA GLN A 41 -1.08 7.90 -10.91
C GLN A 41 -1.15 9.42 -10.78
N VAL A 42 -0.52 10.13 -11.72
CA VAL A 42 -0.69 11.57 -11.86
C VAL A 42 -2.14 11.88 -12.24
N GLN A 43 -2.87 12.51 -11.32
CA GLN A 43 -4.27 12.88 -11.53
C GLN A 43 -4.41 14.37 -11.76
N ARG A 44 -5.41 14.77 -12.54
CA ARG A 44 -5.86 16.16 -12.58
C ARG A 44 -7.00 16.36 -11.59
N CYS A 45 -6.84 17.33 -10.70
CA CYS A 45 -7.85 17.70 -9.72
C CYS A 45 -8.07 19.23 -9.76
N GLY A 46 -9.10 19.65 -10.50
CA GLY A 46 -9.28 21.06 -10.85
C GLY A 46 -8.13 21.54 -11.76
N ASN A 47 -7.48 22.64 -11.37
CA ASN A 47 -6.38 23.25 -12.15
C ASN A 47 -4.98 22.73 -11.76
N GLN A 48 -4.89 21.77 -10.83
CA GLN A 48 -3.62 21.23 -10.35
C GLN A 48 -3.49 19.75 -10.73
N GLY A 49 -2.29 19.34 -11.12
CA GLY A 49 -1.92 17.93 -11.20
C GLY A 49 -1.43 17.43 -9.85
N SER A 50 -1.83 16.24 -9.43
CA SER A 50 -1.19 15.55 -8.30
C SER A 50 0.13 14.92 -8.75
N GLN A 51 0.99 14.64 -7.78
CA GLN A 51 2.07 13.67 -7.98
C GLN A 51 1.50 12.25 -7.84
N GLU A 52 2.28 11.25 -8.23
CA GLU A 52 2.03 9.88 -7.80
C GLU A 52 2.21 9.82 -6.28
N LEU A 53 1.24 9.25 -5.58
CA LEU A 53 1.23 9.16 -4.14
C LEU A 53 1.28 7.71 -3.67
N PRO A 54 1.93 7.45 -2.53
CA PRO A 54 1.88 6.14 -1.92
C PRO A 54 0.43 5.78 -1.55
N PRO A 55 0.09 4.48 -1.57
CA PRO A 55 -1.23 4.03 -1.14
C PRO A 55 -1.44 4.33 0.34
N LEU A 56 -2.68 4.64 0.68
CA LEU A 56 -3.13 4.80 2.04
C LEU A 56 -3.21 3.44 2.71
N THR A 57 -2.77 3.38 3.98
CA THR A 57 -2.82 2.20 4.83
C THR A 57 -4.14 2.17 5.59
N GLY A 58 -4.86 1.05 5.52
CA GLY A 58 -6.09 0.88 6.30
C GLY A 58 -5.81 0.85 7.81
N ASP A 59 -6.49 1.69 8.60
CA ASP A 59 -6.43 1.67 10.07
C ASP A 59 -7.83 1.52 10.67
N THR A 60 -8.03 0.44 11.44
CA THR A 60 -9.31 0.14 12.09
C THR A 60 -9.79 1.23 13.04
N ARG A 61 -8.88 2.03 13.62
CA ARG A 61 -9.21 3.16 14.51
C ARG A 61 -9.82 4.33 13.76
N LEU A 62 -9.61 4.40 12.44
CA LEU A 62 -10.21 5.40 11.55
C LEU A 62 -11.57 4.95 10.99
N VAL A 63 -11.97 3.70 11.21
CA VAL A 63 -13.30 3.19 10.83
C VAL A 63 -14.34 3.71 11.82
N LEU A 64 -14.75 4.95 11.61
CA LEU A 64 -15.74 5.66 12.42
C LEU A 64 -17.14 5.51 11.82
N PRO A 65 -18.22 5.55 12.62
CA PRO A 65 -19.59 5.40 12.12
C PRO A 65 -19.92 6.36 10.96
N ALA A 66 -20.54 5.79 9.91
CA ALA A 66 -20.98 6.54 8.73
C ALA A 66 -22.15 7.48 9.04
N THR A 67 -23.01 7.10 10.00
CA THR A 67 -24.12 7.92 10.51
C THR A 67 -23.77 8.50 11.88
N ASN A 68 -24.52 9.52 12.32
CA ASN A 68 -24.29 10.23 13.59
C ASN A 68 -22.90 10.85 13.69
N VAL A 69 -22.60 11.77 12.76
CA VAL A 69 -21.32 12.48 12.67
C VAL A 69 -21.14 13.40 13.89
N GLY A 70 -20.60 12.82 14.96
CA GLY A 70 -20.15 13.55 16.15
C GLY A 70 -18.78 14.20 15.94
N ASP A 71 -18.23 14.74 17.03
CA ASP A 71 -16.90 15.37 17.04
C ASP A 71 -15.80 14.37 16.63
N LEU A 72 -15.13 14.67 15.52
CA LEU A 72 -14.12 13.80 14.92
C LEU A 72 -12.90 13.63 15.84
N GLN A 73 -12.46 14.71 16.48
CA GLN A 73 -11.31 14.70 17.38
C GLN A 73 -11.58 13.84 18.62
N GLN A 74 -12.77 13.95 19.21
CA GLN A 74 -13.17 13.13 20.34
C GLN A 74 -13.30 11.65 19.96
N ALA A 75 -13.83 11.33 18.78
CA ALA A 75 -13.93 9.95 18.31
C ALA A 75 -12.54 9.31 18.16
N LEU A 76 -11.59 10.02 17.57
CA LEU A 76 -10.22 9.54 17.37
C LEU A 76 -9.43 9.44 18.68
N ALA A 77 -9.66 10.36 19.61
CA ALA A 77 -9.09 10.27 20.96
C ALA A 77 -9.56 9.01 21.68
N ARG A 78 -10.86 8.65 21.57
CA ARG A 78 -11.40 7.40 22.13
C ARG A 78 -10.83 6.15 21.44
N ALA A 79 -10.58 6.23 20.15
CA ALA A 79 -9.94 5.17 19.38
C ALA A 79 -8.41 5.09 19.62
N ALA A 80 -7.85 6.00 20.43
CA ALA A 80 -6.41 6.13 20.67
C ALA A 80 -5.59 6.22 19.36
N TYR A 81 -6.10 6.96 18.38
CA TYR A 81 -5.36 7.24 17.16
C TYR A 81 -4.42 8.45 17.39
N PRO A 82 -3.09 8.30 17.24
CA PRO A 82 -2.14 9.37 17.49
C PRO A 82 -2.12 10.32 16.28
N MET A 83 -3.05 11.27 16.19
CA MET A 83 -3.15 12.16 15.02
C MET A 83 -2.26 13.40 15.11
N VAL A 84 -1.66 13.77 13.97
CA VAL A 84 -1.14 15.11 13.69
C VAL A 84 -2.18 15.92 12.93
N ASN A 85 -2.76 15.31 11.88
CA ASN A 85 -3.85 15.91 11.10
C ASN A 85 -4.85 14.84 10.68
N VAL A 86 -6.11 15.24 10.49
CA VAL A 86 -7.18 14.35 10.06
C VAL A 86 -8.27 15.10 9.29
N GLN A 87 -8.83 14.44 8.28
CA GLN A 87 -9.97 14.95 7.54
C GLN A 87 -10.98 13.84 7.29
N ALA A 88 -12.28 14.16 7.39
CA ALA A 88 -13.36 13.24 7.09
C ALA A 88 -14.18 13.74 5.90
N ILE A 89 -14.48 12.82 4.97
CA ILE A 89 -15.42 12.99 3.87
C ILE A 89 -16.67 12.20 4.23
N SER A 90 -17.83 12.85 4.12
CA SER A 90 -19.13 12.18 4.27
C SER A 90 -19.87 12.25 2.94
N LEU A 91 -20.36 11.11 2.46
CA LEU A 91 -21.13 11.02 1.23
C LEU A 91 -22.48 10.40 1.55
N SER A 92 -23.55 10.93 0.95
CA SER A 92 -24.88 10.34 1.02
C SER A 92 -25.39 10.08 -0.38
N GLY A 93 -25.90 8.87 -0.64
CA GLY A 93 -26.49 8.47 -1.92
C GLY A 93 -25.73 7.40 -2.72
N PRO A 94 -24.38 7.30 -2.68
CA PRO A 94 -23.68 6.22 -3.37
C PRO A 94 -24.12 4.83 -2.89
N LYS A 95 -24.49 3.97 -3.85
CA LYS A 95 -25.01 2.63 -3.56
C LYS A 95 -23.93 1.56 -3.39
N ASN A 96 -22.72 1.85 -3.86
CA ASN A 96 -21.58 0.94 -3.87
C ASN A 96 -20.27 1.75 -3.95
N ALA A 97 -19.13 1.06 -3.82
CA ALA A 97 -17.79 1.61 -3.84
C ALA A 97 -17.51 2.40 -5.13
N GLU A 98 -17.93 1.90 -6.28
CA GLU A 98 -17.71 2.57 -7.56
C GLU A 98 -18.42 3.93 -7.64
N ALA A 99 -19.68 3.99 -7.19
CA ALA A 99 -20.43 5.24 -7.09
C ALA A 99 -19.82 6.18 -6.05
N ALA A 100 -19.31 5.65 -4.94
CA ALA A 100 -18.65 6.45 -3.90
C ALA A 100 -17.35 7.04 -4.44
N MET A 101 -16.53 6.24 -5.12
CA MET A 101 -15.29 6.69 -5.75
C MET A 101 -15.54 7.74 -6.84
N LYS A 102 -16.65 7.62 -7.59
CA LYS A 102 -17.06 8.67 -8.53
C LYS A 102 -17.29 10.00 -7.80
N ALA A 103 -18.07 10.00 -6.72
CA ALA A 103 -18.31 11.20 -5.92
C ALA A 103 -17.02 11.77 -5.30
N VAL A 104 -16.11 10.90 -4.83
CA VAL A 104 -14.78 11.29 -4.33
C VAL A 104 -13.98 12.02 -5.41
N ARG A 105 -13.91 11.49 -6.64
CA ARG A 105 -13.15 12.13 -7.73
C ARG A 105 -13.72 13.49 -8.11
N GLU A 106 -15.04 13.63 -8.14
CA GLU A 106 -15.70 14.85 -8.56
C GLU A 106 -15.62 15.98 -7.52
N SER A 107 -15.72 15.63 -6.23
CA SER A 107 -15.90 16.64 -5.16
C SER A 107 -14.76 16.70 -4.14
N PHE A 108 -14.00 15.62 -3.98
CA PHE A 108 -13.02 15.46 -2.89
C PHE A 108 -11.63 15.04 -3.37
N CYS A 109 -11.33 15.15 -4.66
CA CYS A 109 -10.03 14.77 -5.21
C CYS A 109 -8.87 15.47 -4.51
N ARG A 110 -9.03 16.73 -4.07
CA ARG A 110 -7.97 17.47 -3.34
C ARG A 110 -7.61 16.82 -2.02
N VAL A 111 -8.58 16.22 -1.34
CA VAL A 111 -8.39 15.58 -0.03
C VAL A 111 -7.74 14.21 -0.22
N VAL A 112 -8.26 13.40 -1.14
CA VAL A 112 -7.70 12.06 -1.41
C VAL A 112 -6.40 12.11 -2.21
N LEU A 113 -5.99 13.26 -2.73
CA LEU A 113 -4.68 13.47 -3.37
C LEU A 113 -3.78 14.40 -2.54
N ASP A 114 -4.11 14.63 -1.28
CA ASP A 114 -3.22 15.34 -0.37
C ASP A 114 -2.10 14.38 0.07
N PRO A 115 -0.82 14.73 -0.14
CA PRO A 115 0.32 13.88 0.23
C PRO A 115 0.48 13.71 1.75
N GLN A 116 -0.13 14.58 2.56
CA GLN A 116 0.04 14.50 4.03
C GLN A 116 -0.69 13.31 4.65
N PHE A 117 -1.72 12.79 3.99
CA PHE A 117 -2.51 11.66 4.50
C PHE A 117 -1.90 10.34 4.04
N VAL A 118 -1.76 9.42 5.00
CA VAL A 118 -1.14 8.10 4.81
C VAL A 118 -1.98 6.97 5.38
N ASP A 119 -2.88 7.25 6.31
CA ASP A 119 -3.82 6.28 6.87
C ASP A 119 -5.25 6.59 6.41
N ILE A 120 -6.06 5.53 6.22
CA ILE A 120 -7.46 5.62 5.81
C ILE A 120 -8.34 4.69 6.64
N GLY A 121 -9.53 5.17 7.00
CA GLY A 121 -10.64 4.34 7.46
C GLY A 121 -11.88 4.62 6.62
N VAL A 122 -12.57 3.57 6.20
CA VAL A 122 -13.83 3.67 5.45
C VAL A 122 -14.90 2.89 6.18
N SER A 123 -16.09 3.48 6.30
CA SER A 123 -17.30 2.82 6.75
C SER A 123 -18.46 3.16 5.83
N ASN A 124 -19.43 2.26 5.74
CA ASN A 124 -20.73 2.55 5.16
C ASN A 124 -21.87 2.17 6.12
N SER A 125 -23.04 2.76 5.88
CA SER A 125 -24.31 2.38 6.52
C SER A 125 -25.44 2.72 5.56
N GLY A 126 -25.86 1.74 4.76
CA GLY A 126 -26.83 1.96 3.69
C GLY A 126 -26.20 2.75 2.54
N GLN A 127 -26.64 3.99 2.34
CA GLN A 127 -26.09 4.89 1.31
C GLN A 127 -25.23 6.02 1.90
N ASP A 128 -25.03 6.01 3.22
CA ASP A 128 -24.16 6.95 3.90
C ASP A 128 -22.77 6.33 4.03
N TRP A 129 -21.75 7.06 3.59
CA TRP A 129 -20.36 6.65 3.60
C TRP A 129 -19.55 7.66 4.39
N ARG A 130 -18.56 7.17 5.13
CA ARG A 130 -17.56 8.01 5.77
C ARG A 130 -16.17 7.51 5.46
N ILE A 131 -15.35 8.42 4.96
CA ILE A 131 -13.94 8.19 4.64
C ILE A 131 -13.14 9.12 5.54
N VAL A 132 -12.29 8.57 6.38
CA VAL A 132 -11.41 9.31 7.29
C VAL A 132 -9.99 9.13 6.81
N LEU A 133 -9.32 10.24 6.50
CA LEU A 133 -7.94 10.29 6.03
C LEU A 133 -7.10 10.96 7.12
N ALA A 134 -5.97 10.36 7.49
CA ALA A 134 -5.21 10.85 8.61
C ALA A 134 -3.69 10.78 8.40
N ARG A 135 -3.01 11.70 9.10
CA ARG A 135 -1.56 11.70 9.31
C ARG A 135 -1.30 11.30 10.76
N PRO A 136 -0.68 10.14 11.03
CA PRO A 136 -0.32 9.75 12.38
C PRO A 136 0.90 10.55 12.85
N LEU A 137 1.05 10.67 14.16
CA LEU A 137 2.28 11.05 14.81
C LEU A 137 3.26 9.88 14.66
N LEU A 138 4.41 10.14 14.03
CA LEU A 138 5.43 9.14 13.80
C LEU A 138 6.00 8.64 15.14
N SER A 139 6.08 7.33 15.33
CA SER A 139 6.65 6.74 16.54
C SER A 139 8.17 6.93 16.62
N SER A 140 8.70 7.15 17.83
CA SER A 140 10.13 7.37 18.09
C SER A 140 10.96 6.08 18.19
N GLY A 141 10.53 5.00 17.52
CA GLY A 141 11.01 3.63 17.78
C GLY A 141 11.91 3.00 16.70
N LEU A 142 12.17 3.69 15.60
CA LEU A 142 13.01 3.16 14.52
C LEU A 142 14.48 3.10 14.95
N GLY A 143 15.15 1.99 14.61
CA GLY A 143 16.62 1.86 14.68
C GLY A 143 17.30 2.63 13.54
N ASP A 144 18.61 2.45 13.37
CA ASP A 144 19.32 3.06 12.24
C ASP A 144 18.78 2.58 10.88
N TRP A 145 19.01 3.38 9.84
CA TRP A 145 18.47 3.12 8.51
C TRP A 145 18.91 1.78 7.91
N GLN A 146 20.12 1.29 8.20
CA GLN A 146 20.57 -0.02 7.72
C GLN A 146 19.79 -1.14 8.41
N THR A 147 19.63 -1.06 9.73
CA THR A 147 18.87 -2.05 10.51
C THR A 147 17.41 -2.12 10.03
N GLU A 148 16.76 -0.97 9.84
CA GLU A 148 15.39 -0.93 9.36
C GLU A 148 15.26 -1.35 7.89
N GLY A 149 16.24 -1.01 7.04
CA GLY A 149 16.31 -1.47 5.65
C GLY A 149 16.42 -3.00 5.55
N LYS A 150 17.16 -3.65 6.45
CA LYS A 150 17.26 -5.12 6.51
C LYS A 150 15.95 -5.78 6.99
N LYS A 151 15.24 -5.18 7.95
CA LYS A 151 13.88 -5.64 8.31
C LYS A 151 12.91 -5.53 7.13
N LEU A 152 13.03 -4.46 6.35
CA LEU A 152 12.25 -4.29 5.12
C LEU A 152 12.59 -5.39 4.09
N LEU A 153 13.86 -5.75 3.91
CA LEU A 153 14.27 -6.90 3.08
C LEU A 153 13.62 -8.21 3.54
N GLU A 154 13.64 -8.51 4.83
CA GLU A 154 13.03 -9.73 5.38
C GLU A 154 11.53 -9.81 5.04
N LEU A 155 10.82 -8.70 5.21
CA LEU A 155 9.39 -8.60 4.88
C LEU A 155 9.12 -8.73 3.38
N VAL A 156 9.95 -8.11 2.53
CA VAL A 156 9.87 -8.28 1.07
C VAL A 156 10.12 -9.74 0.69
N ASN A 157 11.10 -10.40 1.31
CA ASN A 157 11.39 -11.81 1.03
C ASN A 157 10.26 -12.74 1.50
N ALA A 158 9.65 -12.48 2.65
CA ALA A 158 8.45 -13.18 3.09
C ALA A 158 7.30 -13.01 2.08
N ALA A 159 7.15 -11.81 1.50
CA ALA A 159 6.17 -11.54 0.46
C ALA A 159 6.47 -12.30 -0.84
N ARG A 160 7.73 -12.34 -1.28
CA ARG A 160 8.19 -13.00 -2.51
C ARG A 160 8.05 -14.52 -2.47
N GLN A 161 8.07 -15.13 -1.29
CA GLN A 161 7.89 -16.59 -1.12
C GLN A 161 6.45 -17.08 -1.35
N GLN A 162 5.50 -16.18 -1.63
CA GLN A 162 4.11 -16.52 -1.85
C GLN A 162 3.65 -16.04 -3.24
N PRO A 163 2.76 -16.77 -3.94
CA PRO A 163 2.07 -16.23 -5.09
C PRO A 163 1.30 -14.95 -4.70
N ARG A 164 1.30 -13.94 -5.57
CA ARG A 164 0.62 -12.67 -5.31
C ARG A 164 -0.09 -12.14 -6.54
N GLN A 165 -1.22 -11.49 -6.28
CA GLN A 165 -1.96 -10.73 -7.27
C GLN A 165 -1.61 -9.25 -7.08
N CYS A 166 -0.90 -8.66 -8.04
CA CYS A 166 -0.52 -7.25 -8.06
C CYS A 166 -1.43 -6.53 -9.08
N GLY A 167 -2.56 -5.97 -8.61
CA GLY A 167 -3.61 -5.46 -9.50
C GLY A 167 -4.17 -6.57 -10.39
N THR A 168 -4.10 -6.41 -11.71
CA THR A 168 -4.54 -7.44 -12.68
C THR A 168 -3.47 -8.49 -12.99
N GLN A 169 -2.24 -8.31 -12.53
CA GLN A 169 -1.12 -9.20 -12.82
C GLN A 169 -0.90 -10.24 -11.71
N ALA A 170 -0.90 -11.52 -12.08
CA ALA A 170 -0.54 -12.61 -11.19
C ALA A 170 0.97 -12.89 -11.24
N PHE A 171 1.59 -13.03 -10.07
CA PHE A 171 2.98 -13.44 -9.90
C PHE A 171 3.03 -14.74 -9.10
N THR A 172 3.85 -15.69 -9.54
CA THR A 172 4.19 -16.85 -8.71
C THR A 172 5.16 -16.45 -7.60
N ALA A 173 5.32 -17.32 -6.60
CA ALA A 173 6.44 -17.20 -5.68
C ALA A 173 7.77 -17.11 -6.45
N THR A 174 8.71 -16.32 -5.96
CA THR A 174 9.96 -15.99 -6.64
C THR A 174 11.13 -15.98 -5.65
N THR A 175 12.35 -16.04 -6.17
CA THR A 175 13.58 -16.15 -5.38
C THR A 175 13.73 -14.98 -4.40
N PRO A 176 14.12 -15.24 -3.13
CA PRO A 176 14.49 -14.18 -2.20
C PRO A 176 15.60 -13.28 -2.75
N LEU A 177 15.56 -12.01 -2.39
CA LEU A 177 16.59 -11.02 -2.68
C LEU A 177 17.71 -11.10 -1.64
N SER A 178 18.95 -10.84 -2.05
CA SER A 178 20.08 -10.59 -1.16
C SER A 178 20.25 -9.10 -0.87
N TRP A 179 20.76 -8.77 0.31
CA TRP A 179 21.13 -7.39 0.63
C TRP A 179 22.33 -6.94 -0.19
N ASN A 180 22.33 -5.70 -0.68
CA ASN A 180 23.46 -5.08 -1.35
C ASN A 180 23.73 -3.68 -0.76
N ASP A 181 24.96 -3.44 -0.31
CA ASP A 181 25.33 -2.20 0.40
C ASP A 181 25.40 -0.97 -0.53
N ASP A 182 25.76 -1.14 -1.81
CA ASP A 182 25.81 -0.05 -2.78
C ASP A 182 24.39 0.44 -3.12
N LEU A 183 23.46 -0.49 -3.35
CA LEU A 183 22.04 -0.18 -3.50
C LEU A 183 21.46 0.48 -2.23
N ALA A 184 21.92 0.06 -1.04
CA ALA A 184 21.46 0.64 0.22
C ALA A 184 21.99 2.06 0.41
N SER A 185 23.22 2.34 -0.04
CA SER A 185 23.79 3.68 -0.11
C SER A 185 22.99 4.59 -1.05
N ALA A 186 22.64 4.11 -2.24
CA ALA A 186 21.78 4.83 -3.19
C ALA A 186 20.39 5.12 -2.60
N ALA A 187 19.77 4.13 -1.94
CA ALA A 187 18.49 4.27 -1.26
C ALA A 187 18.55 5.34 -0.15
N ASN A 188 19.59 5.31 0.69
CA ASN A 188 19.79 6.28 1.76
C ASN A 188 19.99 7.69 1.23
N GLY A 189 20.80 7.84 0.18
CA GLY A 189 20.99 9.11 -0.52
C GLY A 189 19.67 9.70 -1.00
N HIS A 190 18.83 8.90 -1.65
CA HIS A 190 17.54 9.36 -2.17
C HIS A 190 16.52 9.67 -1.08
N SER A 191 16.41 8.83 -0.05
CA SER A 191 15.56 9.11 1.12
C SER A 191 15.91 10.44 1.78
N ARG A 192 17.21 10.75 1.93
CA ARG A 192 17.67 12.04 2.48
C ARG A 192 17.40 13.19 1.52
N ASN A 193 17.50 12.97 0.21
CA ASN A 193 17.19 13.99 -0.79
C ASN A 193 15.70 14.38 -0.72
N MET A 194 14.79 13.40 -0.70
CA MET A 194 13.35 13.63 -0.52
C MET A 194 13.03 14.31 0.81
N ALA A 195 13.65 13.85 1.91
CA ALA A 195 13.42 14.42 3.24
C ALA A 195 13.85 15.90 3.33
N ASN A 196 15.08 16.20 2.92
CA ASN A 196 15.63 17.56 3.03
C ASN A 196 15.04 18.51 1.97
N GLY A 197 14.67 17.99 0.81
CA GLY A 197 14.10 18.76 -0.30
C GLY A 197 12.59 18.93 -0.23
N ASN A 198 11.92 18.29 0.73
CA ASN A 198 10.47 18.25 0.88
C ASN A 198 9.72 17.91 -0.42
N PHE A 199 10.12 16.80 -1.07
CA PHE A 199 9.48 16.32 -2.29
C PHE A 199 9.34 14.80 -2.28
N PHE A 200 8.52 14.26 -3.18
CA PHE A 200 8.31 12.83 -3.35
C PHE A 200 8.31 12.48 -4.84
N ASP A 201 9.45 11.99 -5.34
CA ASP A 201 9.67 11.66 -6.75
C ASP A 201 10.75 10.58 -6.88
N HIS A 202 10.73 9.84 -7.99
CA HIS A 202 11.80 8.91 -8.37
C HIS A 202 13.05 9.63 -8.88
N LEU A 203 12.89 10.84 -9.42
CA LEU A 203 14.01 11.70 -9.77
C LEU A 203 14.53 12.41 -8.51
N ASP A 204 15.85 12.48 -8.35
CA ASP A 204 16.43 13.35 -7.32
C ASP A 204 16.32 14.83 -7.74
N HIS A 205 16.65 15.75 -6.84
CA HIS A 205 16.61 17.19 -7.10
C HIS A 205 17.52 17.64 -8.26
N ASP A 206 18.55 16.86 -8.60
CA ASP A 206 19.43 17.12 -9.75
C ASP A 206 18.94 16.42 -11.04
N GLY A 207 17.77 15.75 -10.99
CA GLY A 207 17.17 15.04 -12.10
C GLY A 207 17.73 13.63 -12.34
N ARG A 208 18.51 13.07 -11.41
CA ARG A 208 19.08 11.73 -11.55
C ARG A 208 18.02 10.66 -11.33
N THR A 209 18.08 9.61 -12.15
CA THR A 209 17.23 8.42 -12.06
C THR A 209 17.75 7.44 -10.98
N PRO A 210 16.95 6.41 -10.60
CA PRO A 210 17.45 5.35 -9.71
C PRO A 210 18.69 4.64 -10.25
N GLY A 211 18.81 4.49 -11.57
CA GLY A 211 19.98 3.90 -12.22
C GLY A 211 21.24 4.76 -12.06
N ASP A 212 21.13 6.07 -12.30
CA ASP A 212 22.25 7.00 -12.12
C ASP A 212 22.73 7.00 -10.66
N ARG A 213 21.80 6.98 -9.69
CA ARG A 213 22.14 6.92 -8.26
C ARG A 213 22.81 5.59 -7.88
N ALA A 214 22.36 4.47 -8.45
CA ALA A 214 22.99 3.17 -8.23
C ALA A 214 24.41 3.13 -8.82
N GLU A 215 24.61 3.66 -10.03
CA GLU A 215 25.93 3.73 -10.68
C GLU A 215 26.90 4.62 -9.87
N LEU A 216 26.44 5.79 -9.41
CA LEU A 216 27.23 6.67 -8.54
C LEU A 216 27.59 6.03 -7.19
N ALA A 217 26.77 5.09 -6.72
CA ALA A 217 27.05 4.30 -5.52
C ALA A 217 27.98 3.10 -5.80
N GLY A 218 28.39 2.85 -7.04
CA GLY A 218 29.28 1.76 -7.44
C GLY A 218 28.57 0.52 -7.98
N TYR A 219 27.25 0.53 -8.10
CA TYR A 219 26.47 -0.61 -8.57
C TYR A 219 26.15 -0.50 -10.08
N ILE A 220 26.83 -1.31 -10.90
CA ILE A 220 26.59 -1.36 -12.34
C ILE A 220 25.48 -2.38 -12.65
N ALA A 221 24.26 -1.88 -12.85
CA ALA A 221 23.06 -2.71 -13.01
C ALA A 221 22.82 -3.14 -14.47
N LYS A 222 22.35 -4.38 -14.69
CA LYS A 222 21.63 -4.76 -15.91
C LYS A 222 20.16 -4.36 -15.84
N ASN A 223 19.57 -4.51 -14.66
CA ASN A 223 18.19 -4.12 -14.36
C ASN A 223 18.16 -3.35 -13.04
N ILE A 224 17.39 -2.27 -13.00
CA ILE A 224 17.17 -1.45 -11.80
C ILE A 224 15.66 -1.23 -11.60
N GLY A 225 15.22 -1.24 -10.35
CA GLY A 225 13.87 -0.89 -9.96
C GLY A 225 13.89 -0.10 -8.66
N GLU A 226 12.87 0.72 -8.42
CA GLU A 226 12.75 1.49 -7.19
C GLU A 226 11.31 1.50 -6.70
N ASN A 227 11.14 1.33 -5.40
CA ASN A 227 9.92 1.69 -4.70
C ASN A 227 10.24 2.78 -3.66
N ILE A 228 9.37 3.79 -3.56
CA ILE A 228 9.46 4.85 -2.55
C ILE A 228 8.20 4.88 -1.69
N ALA A 229 8.32 5.32 -0.44
CA ALA A 229 7.17 5.53 0.45
C ALA A 229 7.43 6.74 1.36
N ALA A 230 6.37 7.36 1.85
CA ALA A 230 6.46 8.55 2.69
C ALA A 230 5.41 8.51 3.80
N GLY A 231 5.73 9.08 4.97
CA GLY A 231 4.84 9.18 6.13
C GLY A 231 4.51 7.86 6.85
N LEU A 232 5.11 6.74 6.43
CA LEU A 232 4.95 5.44 7.07
C LEU A 232 6.09 5.22 8.08
N ASP A 233 5.76 4.94 9.33
CA ASP A 233 6.72 4.94 10.45
C ASP A 233 7.31 3.56 10.78
N THR A 234 7.03 2.52 9.99
CA THR A 234 7.59 1.17 10.20
C THR A 234 7.84 0.44 8.88
N PRO A 235 8.85 -0.46 8.81
CA PRO A 235 9.07 -1.32 7.65
C PRO A 235 7.84 -2.15 7.26
N ARG A 236 7.05 -2.61 8.24
CA ARG A 236 5.84 -3.40 7.99
C ARG A 236 4.81 -2.60 7.19
N LYS A 237 4.51 -1.38 7.64
CA LYS A 237 3.60 -0.47 6.94
C LYS A 237 4.10 -0.15 5.53
N VAL A 238 5.40 0.09 5.37
CA VAL A 238 6.02 0.36 4.05
C VAL A 238 5.79 -0.81 3.09
N VAL A 239 6.11 -2.03 3.50
CA VAL A 239 5.94 -3.22 2.66
C VAL A 239 4.47 -3.51 2.38
N ASP A 240 3.58 -3.37 3.38
CA ASP A 240 2.14 -3.52 3.17
C ASP A 240 1.60 -2.48 2.17
N GLY A 241 2.04 -1.23 2.28
CA GLY A 241 1.74 -0.17 1.33
C GLY A 241 2.18 -0.54 -0.08
N TRP A 242 3.45 -0.89 -0.27
CA TRP A 242 3.94 -1.31 -1.59
C TRP A 242 3.20 -2.52 -2.17
N LEU A 243 2.82 -3.49 -1.35
CA LEU A 243 2.04 -4.65 -1.80
C LEU A 243 0.60 -4.30 -2.17
N ALA A 244 0.01 -3.26 -1.57
CA ALA A 244 -1.31 -2.77 -1.91
C ALA A 244 -1.35 -1.93 -3.20
N SER A 245 -0.20 -1.43 -3.67
CA SER A 245 -0.09 -0.70 -4.94
C SER A 245 0.31 -1.66 -6.07
N PRO A 246 -0.47 -1.78 -7.16
CA PRO A 246 -0.16 -2.72 -8.25
C PRO A 246 1.25 -2.57 -8.84
N GLY A 247 1.70 -1.32 -9.10
CA GLY A 247 3.02 -1.04 -9.67
C GLY A 247 4.16 -1.42 -8.72
N HIS A 248 4.09 -0.96 -7.47
CA HIS A 248 5.08 -1.29 -6.45
C HIS A 248 5.12 -2.80 -6.14
N CYS A 249 3.96 -3.45 -6.07
CA CYS A 249 3.84 -4.90 -5.88
C CYS A 249 4.49 -5.66 -7.03
N ALA A 250 4.22 -5.27 -8.29
CA ALA A 250 4.82 -5.87 -9.47
C ALA A 250 6.35 -5.72 -9.47
N ASN A 251 6.86 -4.56 -9.05
CA ASN A 251 8.30 -4.32 -8.90
C ASN A 251 8.93 -5.25 -7.84
N LEU A 252 8.31 -5.38 -6.66
CA LEU A 252 8.76 -6.30 -5.60
C LEU A 252 8.71 -7.77 -6.01
N MET A 253 7.75 -8.16 -6.85
CA MET A 253 7.56 -9.56 -7.28
C MET A 253 8.30 -9.90 -8.58
N ASN A 254 8.97 -8.93 -9.21
CA ASN A 254 9.67 -9.16 -10.48
C ASN A 254 10.81 -10.20 -10.29
N PRO A 255 10.77 -11.34 -11.03
CA PRO A 255 11.78 -12.40 -10.93
C PRO A 255 13.10 -12.04 -11.64
N GLN A 256 13.25 -10.85 -12.20
CA GLN A 256 14.52 -10.38 -12.78
C GLN A 256 15.46 -9.78 -11.74
N PHE A 257 14.95 -9.33 -10.58
CA PHE A 257 15.79 -8.78 -9.51
C PHE A 257 16.37 -9.87 -8.61
N ARG A 258 17.59 -9.63 -8.12
CA ARG A 258 18.35 -10.52 -7.24
C ARG A 258 18.75 -9.84 -5.94
N GLU A 259 18.87 -8.53 -5.96
CA GLU A 259 19.40 -7.75 -4.85
C GLU A 259 18.45 -6.62 -4.45
N LEU A 260 18.53 -6.19 -3.19
CA LEU A 260 17.82 -5.05 -2.63
C LEU A 260 18.76 -4.27 -1.70
N GLY A 261 18.74 -2.95 -1.84
CA GLY A 261 19.16 -2.04 -0.79
C GLY A 261 17.98 -1.17 -0.37
N ALA A 262 17.85 -0.89 0.92
CA ALA A 262 16.74 -0.08 1.43
C ALA A 262 17.21 0.85 2.55
N ALA A 263 16.55 2.00 2.66
CA ALA A 263 16.86 2.97 3.69
C ALA A 263 15.63 3.85 3.99
N TYR A 264 15.75 4.62 5.07
CA TYR A 264 14.83 5.71 5.36
C TYR A 264 15.59 6.95 5.81
N ALA A 265 14.95 8.10 5.69
CA ALA A 265 15.39 9.34 6.29
C ALA A 265 14.19 10.10 6.86
N MET A 266 14.46 10.93 7.88
CA MET A 266 13.44 11.75 8.52
C MET A 266 13.85 13.22 8.48
N ASP A 267 12.88 14.08 8.17
CA ASP A 267 12.93 15.51 8.46
C ASP A 267 11.56 15.94 8.98
N PRO A 268 11.40 16.22 10.28
CA PRO A 268 10.12 16.65 10.86
C PRO A 268 9.55 17.93 10.24
N LYS A 269 10.37 18.73 9.52
CA LYS A 269 9.92 19.94 8.82
C LYS A 269 9.32 19.66 7.45
N SER A 270 9.53 18.45 6.92
CA SER A 270 8.94 18.07 5.64
C SER A 270 7.47 17.67 5.81
N ASP A 271 6.74 17.71 4.70
CA ASP A 271 5.32 17.42 4.63
C ASP A 271 5.03 15.98 5.07
N ALA A 272 5.92 15.02 4.76
CA ALA A 272 5.73 13.62 5.16
C ALA A 272 6.46 13.23 6.46
N GLY A 273 7.48 13.97 6.89
CA GLY A 273 8.26 13.69 8.10
C GLY A 273 9.26 12.53 7.99
N ILE A 274 8.91 11.46 7.24
CA ILE A 274 9.73 10.28 6.98
C ILE A 274 9.57 9.83 5.52
N TYR A 275 10.66 9.37 4.92
CA TYR A 275 10.72 8.84 3.56
C TYR A 275 11.53 7.56 3.53
N TRP A 276 11.10 6.63 2.70
CA TRP A 276 11.72 5.33 2.48
C TRP A 276 12.03 5.15 1.00
N THR A 277 13.14 4.47 0.73
CA THR A 277 13.52 4.04 -0.61
C THR A 277 13.97 2.59 -0.55
N GLY A 278 13.47 1.77 -1.47
CA GLY A 278 13.97 0.43 -1.74
C GLY A 278 14.41 0.33 -3.19
N VAL A 279 15.69 0.08 -3.42
CA VAL A 279 16.29 -0.06 -4.76
C VAL A 279 16.57 -1.54 -5.02
N LEU A 280 15.93 -2.08 -6.05
CA LEU A 280 16.11 -3.46 -6.51
C LEU A 280 17.07 -3.50 -7.69
N GLY A 281 17.93 -4.52 -7.72
CA GLY A 281 18.95 -4.65 -8.75
C GLY A 281 19.20 -6.09 -9.20
N ALA A 282 19.79 -6.20 -10.39
CA ALA A 282 20.53 -7.39 -10.83
C ALA A 282 21.70 -6.97 -11.74
N GLN A 283 22.87 -7.60 -11.54
CA GLN A 283 24.09 -7.37 -12.33
C GLN A 283 24.28 -8.35 -13.48
#